data_AF-A0A5R2MUF3-F1
#
_entry.id   AF-A0A5R2MUF3-F1
#
_cell.length_a   1.000
_cell.length_b   1.000
_cell.length_c   1.000
_cell.angle_alpha   90.00
_cell.angle_beta   90.00
_cell.angle_gamma   90.00
#
_symmetry.space_group_name_H-M   'P 1'
#
loop_
_entity.id
_entity.type
_entity.pdbx_description
1 polymer ?
#
loop_
_entity_poly.entity_id
_entity_poly.type
_entity_poly.pdbx_seq_one_letter_code
_entity_poly.pdbx_strand_id
1 'polypeptide(L)'
;HGQMHPDVGGDPRVTVIEGLNARDLTAADLAGHSPDFIVSDVSFISLKLALPPALALARPGAGAVFLVKPQFEAGREAIGKGGLLKDPFDAARVAGLLQDWL
;
A
#
# COMPACT_ATOMS: atom_id res chain seq x y z
N HIS A 1 3.42 9.25 14.37
CA HIS A 1 4.78 8.77 14.66
C HIS A 1 4.72 8.03 16.00
N GLY A 2 5.56 7.03 16.22
CA GLY A 2 5.54 6.14 17.38
C GLY A 2 4.51 5.01 17.29
N GLN A 3 4.13 4.57 16.08
CA GLN A 3 3.23 3.43 15.91
C GLN A 3 3.96 2.09 15.93
N MET A 4 5.24 2.07 15.56
CA MET A 4 6.04 0.85 15.57
C MET A 4 6.33 0.41 17.01
N HIS A 5 6.13 -0.88 17.30
CA HIS A 5 6.45 -1.43 18.61
C HIS A 5 7.97 -1.34 18.87
N PRO A 6 8.42 -0.98 20.09
CA PRO A 6 9.84 -0.81 20.41
C PRO A 6 10.72 -2.01 20.03
N ASP A 7 10.23 -3.23 20.26
CA ASP A 7 10.98 -4.45 19.94
C ASP A 7 11.26 -4.60 18.44
N VAL A 8 10.32 -4.18 17.59
CA VAL A 8 10.50 -4.22 16.13
C VAL A 8 11.34 -3.04 15.67
N GLY A 9 11.06 -1.84 16.19
CA GLY A 9 11.79 -0.63 15.81
C GLY A 9 13.24 -0.61 16.30
N GLY A 10 13.57 -1.37 17.34
CA GLY A 10 14.93 -1.53 17.87
C GLY A 10 15.74 -2.64 17.22
N ASP A 11 15.14 -3.46 16.35
CA ASP A 11 15.86 -4.51 15.64
C ASP A 11 16.79 -3.91 14.56
N PRO A 12 18.08 -4.27 14.52
CA PRO A 12 19.03 -3.67 13.57
C PRO A 12 18.73 -3.97 12.10
N ARG A 13 17.82 -4.91 11.81
CA ARG A 13 17.36 -5.24 10.45
C ARG A 13 16.23 -4.33 9.98
N VAL A 14 15.68 -3.48 10.86
CA VAL A 14 14.50 -2.67 10.59
C VAL A 14 14.89 -1.20 10.48
N THR A 15 14.61 -0.61 9.32
CA THR A 15 14.63 0.85 9.14
C THR A 15 13.20 1.36 9.26
N VAL A 16 12.90 2.11 10.32
CA VAL A 16 11.58 2.71 10.54
C VAL A 16 11.53 4.10 9.91
N ILE A 17 10.63 4.28 8.94
CA ILE A 17 10.35 5.57 8.30
C ILE A 17 8.92 5.98 8.66
N GLU A 18 8.77 6.98 9.51
CA GLU A 18 7.46 7.48 9.95
C GLU A 18 7.25 8.94 9.58
N GLY A 19 6.00 9.36 9.44
CA GLY A 19 5.66 10.73 9.05
C GLY A 19 5.86 11.03 7.57
N LEU A 20 6.27 10.02 6.79
CA LEU A 20 6.33 10.08 5.34
C LEU A 20 5.00 9.64 4.75
N ASN A 21 4.47 10.43 3.82
CA ASN A 21 3.38 9.97 2.96
C ASN A 21 3.97 9.06 1.88
N ALA A 22 3.43 7.84 1.72
CA ALA A 22 3.91 6.88 0.73
C ALA A 22 3.94 7.44 -0.71
N ARG A 23 3.08 8.41 -1.02
CA ARG A 23 3.04 9.13 -2.31
C ARG A 23 4.28 9.98 -2.58
N ASP A 24 4.98 10.36 -1.53
CA ASP A 24 6.13 11.26 -1.56
C ASP A 24 7.44 10.47 -1.34
N LEU A 25 7.37 9.13 -1.28
CA LEU A 25 8.53 8.25 -1.09
C LEU A 25 9.55 8.44 -2.22
N THR A 26 10.81 8.65 -1.84
CA THR A 26 11.93 8.82 -2.76
C THR A 26 13.03 7.80 -2.50
N ALA A 27 13.98 7.68 -3.44
CA ALA A 27 15.17 6.84 -3.26
C ALA A 27 16.02 7.28 -2.06
N ALA A 28 16.00 8.57 -1.71
CA ALA A 28 16.77 9.10 -0.57
C ALA A 28 16.22 8.59 0.76
N ASP A 29 14.90 8.46 0.89
CA ASP A 29 14.25 7.89 2.08
C ASP A 29 14.65 6.43 2.31
N LEU A 30 14.95 5.70 1.23
CA LEU A 30 15.43 4.31 1.26
C LEU A 30 16.96 4.21 1.34
N ALA A 31 17.67 5.31 1.52
CA ALA A 31 19.14 5.36 1.48
C ALA A 31 19.75 4.69 0.22
N GLY A 32 19.07 4.82 -0.93
CA GLY A 32 19.48 4.23 -2.20
C GLY A 32 19.21 2.73 -2.36
N HIS A 33 18.54 2.08 -1.41
CA HIS A 33 18.13 0.69 -1.57
C HIS A 33 16.95 0.56 -2.53
N SER A 34 16.99 -0.45 -3.40
CA SER A 34 15.87 -0.87 -4.23
C SER A 34 15.25 -2.14 -3.65
N PRO A 35 13.97 -2.12 -3.21
CA PRO A 35 13.28 -3.29 -2.68
C PRO A 35 13.16 -4.40 -3.73
N ASP A 36 13.36 -5.64 -3.31
CA ASP A 36 13.06 -6.86 -4.08
C ASP A 36 11.71 -7.47 -3.70
N PHE A 37 11.08 -6.99 -2.62
CA PHE A 37 9.76 -7.40 -2.19
C PHE A 37 8.99 -6.23 -1.56
N ILE A 38 7.71 -6.06 -1.91
CA ILE A 38 6.87 -4.99 -1.38
C ILE A 38 5.60 -5.56 -0.75
N VAL A 39 5.29 -5.11 0.46
CA VAL A 39 3.99 -5.36 1.10
C VAL A 39 3.25 -4.04 1.29
N SER A 40 1.92 -4.06 1.15
CA SER A 40 1.09 -2.88 1.40
C SER A 40 -0.18 -3.24 2.16
N ASP A 41 -0.36 -2.58 3.29
CA ASP A 41 -1.59 -2.54 4.08
C ASP A 41 -1.90 -1.08 4.44
N VAL A 42 -2.53 -0.35 3.53
CA VAL A 42 -2.88 1.06 3.70
C VAL A 42 -4.39 1.23 3.82
N SER A 43 -4.82 2.29 4.49
CA SER A 43 -6.24 2.63 4.67
C SER A 43 -6.49 4.06 4.21
N PHE A 44 -7.74 4.37 3.83
CA PHE A 44 -8.18 5.71 3.44
C PHE A 44 -7.52 6.28 2.17
N ILE A 45 -6.84 5.44 1.40
CA ILE A 45 -6.21 5.77 0.13
C ILE A 45 -6.31 4.57 -0.82
N SER A 46 -6.45 4.83 -2.12
CA SER A 46 -6.34 3.79 -3.16
C SER A 46 -4.88 3.38 -3.34
N LEU A 47 -4.63 2.07 -3.53
CA LEU A 47 -3.33 1.53 -3.91
C LEU A 47 -2.80 2.16 -5.21
N LYS A 48 -3.68 2.55 -6.13
CA LYS A 48 -3.30 3.25 -7.39
C LYS A 48 -2.64 4.59 -7.14
N LEU A 49 -2.92 5.22 -5.99
CA LEU A 49 -2.30 6.47 -5.57
C LEU A 49 -1.10 6.23 -4.66
N ALA A 50 -1.16 5.22 -3.78
CA ALA A 50 -0.13 5.01 -2.77
C ALA A 50 1.12 4.26 -3.30
N LEU A 51 0.93 3.28 -4.19
CA LEU A 51 2.00 2.39 -4.65
C LEU A 51 2.96 2.93 -5.72
N PRO A 52 2.60 3.88 -6.62
CA PRO A 52 3.47 4.23 -7.74
C PRO A 52 4.93 4.57 -7.36
N PRO A 53 5.21 5.35 -6.30
CA PRO A 53 6.60 5.61 -5.91
C PRO A 53 7.35 4.35 -5.47
N ALA A 54 6.72 3.49 -4.66
CA ALA A 54 7.33 2.25 -4.20
C ALA A 54 7.61 1.28 -5.35
N LEU A 55 6.69 1.17 -6.32
CA LEU A 55 6.85 0.35 -7.52
C LEU A 55 7.97 0.87 -8.43
N ALA A 56 8.08 2.19 -8.59
CA ALA A 56 9.14 2.80 -9.41
C ALA A 56 10.55 2.62 -8.81
N LEU A 57 10.65 2.49 -7.48
CA LEU A 57 11.90 2.27 -6.76
C LEU A 57 12.27 0.78 -6.61
N ALA A 58 11.34 -0.12 -6.93
CA ALA A 58 11.52 -1.56 -6.84
C ALA A 58 12.54 -2.07 -7.86
N ARG A 59 13.22 -3.18 -7.54
CA ARG A 59 14.07 -3.89 -8.50
C ARG A 59 13.20 -4.53 -9.60
N PRO A 60 13.72 -4.64 -10.84
CA PRO A 60 13.09 -5.47 -11.86
C PRO A 60 12.89 -6.91 -11.35
N GLY A 61 11.68 -7.43 -11.46
CA GLY A 61 11.32 -8.77 -10.97
C GLY A 61 11.02 -8.85 -9.47
N ALA A 62 10.88 -7.72 -8.78
CA ALA A 62 10.47 -7.70 -7.38
C ALA A 62 9.12 -8.41 -7.16
N GLY A 63 9.01 -9.15 -6.05
CA GLY A 63 7.75 -9.72 -5.60
C GLY A 63 6.88 -8.70 -4.89
N ALA A 64 5.58 -8.96 -4.80
CA ALA A 64 4.70 -8.11 -4.01
C ALA A 64 3.47 -8.83 -3.46
N VAL A 65 2.98 -8.33 -2.31
CA VAL A 65 1.69 -8.72 -1.72
C VAL A 65 0.96 -7.46 -1.26
N PHE A 66 -0.18 -7.17 -1.89
CA PHE A 66 -0.97 -5.98 -1.59
C PHE A 66 -2.34 -6.37 -1.04
N LEU A 67 -2.70 -5.81 0.11
CA LEU A 67 -4.03 -5.97 0.66
C LEU A 67 -5.00 -5.02 -0.03
N VAL A 68 -5.82 -5.56 -0.91
CA VAL A 68 -6.91 -4.81 -1.54
C VAL A 68 -8.03 -4.59 -0.53
N LYS A 69 -8.37 -3.32 -0.30
CA LYS A 69 -9.49 -2.90 0.55
C LYS A 69 -10.55 -2.24 -0.31
N PRO A 70 -11.56 -2.99 -0.81
CA PRO A 70 -12.49 -2.49 -1.82
C PRO A 70 -13.18 -1.18 -1.47
N GLN A 71 -13.42 -0.93 -0.19
CA GLN A 71 -14.02 0.31 0.31
C GLN A 71 -13.24 1.59 -0.01
N PHE A 72 -11.92 1.48 -0.27
CA PHE A 72 -11.05 2.59 -0.64
C PHE A 72 -10.77 2.66 -2.14
N GLU A 73 -11.27 1.70 -2.91
CA GLU A 73 -10.96 1.50 -4.32
C GLU A 73 -12.17 1.64 -5.24
N ALA A 74 -13.35 1.19 -4.77
CA ALA A 74 -14.57 1.07 -5.58
C ALA A 74 -15.26 2.41 -5.92
N GLY A 75 -14.77 3.53 -5.36
CA GLY A 75 -15.36 4.85 -5.52
C GLY A 75 -16.59 5.07 -4.63
N ARG A 76 -16.94 6.35 -4.37
CA ARG A 76 -17.99 6.73 -3.39
C ARG A 76 -19.37 6.13 -3.68
N GLU A 77 -19.69 5.90 -4.95
CA GLU A 77 -21.02 5.41 -5.36
C GLU A 77 -21.25 3.94 -4.98
N ALA A 78 -20.18 3.15 -4.91
CA ALA A 78 -20.21 1.74 -4.52
C ALA A 78 -20.27 1.53 -3.00
N ILE A 79 -20.11 2.60 -2.21
CA ILE A 79 -20.05 2.54 -0.74
C ILE A 79 -21.40 2.93 -0.12
N GLY A 80 -21.90 2.06 0.75
CA GLY A 80 -23.15 2.22 1.49
C GLY A 80 -22.95 2.77 2.90
N LYS A 81 -23.92 2.50 3.78
CA LYS A 81 -23.85 2.90 5.19
C LYS A 81 -22.68 2.20 5.89
N GLY A 82 -21.98 2.90 6.76
CA GLY A 82 -20.88 2.35 7.55
C GLY A 82 -19.57 2.12 6.77
N GLY A 83 -19.43 2.63 5.55
CA GLY A 83 -18.22 2.45 4.75
C GLY A 83 -18.08 1.08 4.10
N LEU A 84 -19.15 0.29 4.08
CA LEU A 84 -19.18 -1.04 3.47
C LEU A 84 -19.56 -0.95 1.99
N LEU A 85 -19.11 -1.93 1.19
CA LEU A 85 -19.61 -2.11 -0.17
C LEU A 85 -21.13 -2.33 -0.16
N LYS A 86 -21.83 -1.73 -1.13
CA LYS A 86 -23.26 -1.99 -1.36
C LYS A 86 -23.49 -3.39 -1.91
N ASP A 87 -22.62 -3.83 -2.83
CA ASP A 87 -22.62 -5.17 -3.39
C ASP A 87 -21.33 -5.92 -3.00
N PRO A 88 -21.40 -7.03 -2.25
CA PRO A 88 -20.23 -7.84 -1.91
C PRO A 88 -19.49 -8.41 -3.14
N PHE A 89 -20.17 -8.63 -4.27
CA PHE A 89 -19.53 -9.14 -5.49
C PHE A 89 -18.54 -8.14 -6.10
N ASP A 90 -18.61 -6.86 -5.73
CA ASP A 90 -17.65 -5.85 -6.18
C ASP A 90 -16.23 -6.08 -5.64
N ALA A 91 -16.06 -6.80 -4.53
CA ALA A 91 -14.73 -7.00 -3.94
C ALA A 91 -13.76 -7.72 -4.90
N ALA A 92 -14.20 -8.84 -5.49
CA ALA A 92 -13.38 -9.60 -6.44
C ALA A 92 -13.12 -8.82 -7.72
N ARG A 93 -14.14 -8.10 -8.22
CA ARG A 93 -14.00 -7.23 -9.40
C ARG A 93 -12.96 -6.13 -9.17
N VAL A 94 -13.01 -5.48 -8.02
CA VAL A 94 -12.07 -4.41 -7.64
C VAL A 94 -10.65 -4.94 -7.51
N ALA A 95 -10.47 -6.12 -6.91
CA ALA A 95 -9.17 -6.77 -6.85
C ALA A 95 -8.62 -7.09 -8.25
N GLY A 96 -9.47 -7.62 -9.16
CA GLY A 96 -9.09 -7.87 -10.55
C GLY A 96 -8.66 -6.60 -11.29
N LEU A 97 -9.42 -5.50 -11.14
CA LEU A 97 -9.07 -4.20 -11.75
C LEU A 97 -7.78 -3.58 -11.21
N LEU A 98 -7.37 -3.95 -10.00
CA LEU A 98 -6.07 -3.56 -9.44
C LEU A 98 -4.95 -4.46 -9.95
N GLN A 99 -5.21 -5.75 -10.08
CA GLN A 99 -4.27 -6.70 -10.68
C GLN A 99 -3.97 -6.33 -12.13
N ASP A 100 -4.99 -5.97 -12.93
CA ASP A 100 -4.81 -5.56 -14.33
C ASP A 100 -4.11 -4.20 -14.48
N TRP A 101 -4.08 -3.40 -13.41
CA TRP A 101 -3.42 -2.10 -13.40
C TRP A 101 -1.91 -2.20 -13.13
N LEU A 102 -1.46 -3.26 -12.45
CA LEU A 102 -0.05 -3.53 -12.14
C LEU A 102 0.70 -4.04 -13.38
#